data_AF-A0A521HYE7-F1
#
_entry.id   AF-A0A521HYE7-F1
#
_cell.length_a   1.000
_cell.length_b   1.000
_cell.length_c   1.000
_cell.angle_alpha   90.00
_cell.angle_beta   90.00
_cell.angle_gamma   90.00
#
_symmetry.space_group_name_H-M   'P 1'
#
loop_
_entity.id
_entity.type
_entity.pdbx_description
1 polymer ?
#
loop_
_entity_poly.entity_id
_entity_poly.type
_entity_poly.pdbx_seq_one_letter_code
_entity_poly.pdbx_strand_id
1 'polypeptide(L)'
;MNESGSTRYAFLVSRLTWLFCASFIGLWLHIVDDAVITNEPQWYGISTLEFLLYCALVYAIIPPLGLWLARRGSVWGILIVLVYAFQALYGAGINHVRHLFGDFRGSQLLPTLLNAVGIQITDIRGHGFGTVLMGMAGLGSTPPHTHIMLSNVLVFINIALNLALVGFCIAALVVWWQTRATQRAAQRENAAAG
;
A
#
# COMPACT_ATOMS: atom_id res chain seq x y z
N MET A 1 8.52 33.10 8.08
CA MET A 1 8.16 31.71 7.66
C MET A 1 7.00 31.25 8.52
N ASN A 2 5.95 30.64 7.95
CA ASN A 2 4.77 30.23 8.73
C ASN A 2 5.10 28.93 9.51
N GLU A 3 5.66 29.08 10.71
CA GLU A 3 6.19 27.99 11.54
C GLU A 3 5.13 26.91 11.83
N SER A 4 3.87 27.30 11.94
CA SER A 4 2.74 26.41 12.21
C SER A 4 2.54 25.30 11.16
N GLY A 5 2.79 25.59 9.87
CA GLY A 5 2.65 24.61 8.78
C GLY A 5 3.75 23.54 8.81
N SER A 6 4.96 23.94 9.20
CA SER A 6 6.10 23.04 9.37
C SER A 6 5.87 22.06 10.53
N THR A 7 5.36 22.55 11.66
CA THR A 7 5.12 21.73 12.86
C THR A 7 3.99 20.72 12.66
N ARG A 8 2.88 21.12 12.00
CA ARG A 8 1.77 20.22 11.68
C ARG A 8 2.19 19.10 10.74
N TYR A 9 2.96 19.43 9.70
CA TYR A 9 3.46 18.42 8.77
C TYR A 9 4.41 17.43 9.48
N ALA A 10 5.33 17.93 10.29
CA ALA A 10 6.26 17.08 11.05
C ALA A 10 5.51 16.13 12.01
N PHE A 11 4.46 16.60 12.68
CA PHE A 11 3.59 15.78 13.51
C PHE A 11 2.93 14.66 12.70
N LEU A 12 2.30 15.00 11.57
CA LEU A 12 1.61 14.02 10.72
C LEU A 12 2.57 12.96 10.18
N VAL A 13 3.75 13.35 9.69
CA VAL A 13 4.74 12.41 9.17
C VAL A 13 5.33 11.51 10.27
N SER A 14 5.46 12.02 11.49
CA SER A 14 5.86 11.19 12.64
C SER A 14 4.81 10.10 12.94
N ARG A 15 3.52 10.42 12.92
CA ARG A 15 2.44 9.43 13.09
C ARG A 15 2.36 8.46 11.92
N LEU A 16 2.51 8.95 10.69
CA LEU A 16 2.64 8.11 9.49
C LEU A 16 3.79 7.11 9.63
N THR A 17 4.94 7.52 10.16
CA THR A 17 6.10 6.63 10.35
C THR A 17 5.76 5.46 11.27
N TRP A 18 5.13 5.73 12.42
CA TRP A 18 4.74 4.67 13.35
C TRP A 18 3.68 3.73 12.78
N LEU A 19 2.64 4.28 12.17
CA LEU A 19 1.58 3.50 11.52
C LEU A 19 2.14 2.65 10.37
N PHE A 20 3.06 3.22 9.58
CA PHE A 20 3.74 2.50 8.51
C PHE A 20 4.54 1.33 9.08
N CYS A 21 5.39 1.54 10.09
CA CYS A 21 6.18 0.45 10.68
C CYS A 21 5.30 -0.68 11.22
N ALA A 22 4.21 -0.34 11.93
CA ALA A 22 3.27 -1.34 12.44
C ALA A 22 2.58 -2.10 11.31
N SER A 23 2.09 -1.40 10.29
CA SER A 23 1.48 -2.01 9.10
C SER A 23 2.46 -2.87 8.33
N PHE A 24 3.72 -2.45 8.21
CA PHE A 24 4.75 -3.16 7.48
C PHE A 24 5.07 -4.49 8.14
N ILE A 25 5.20 -4.51 9.48
CA ILE A 25 5.37 -5.76 10.23
C ILE A 25 4.16 -6.68 10.01
N GLY A 26 2.94 -6.14 10.12
CA GLY A 26 1.72 -6.92 9.90
C GLY A 26 1.61 -7.50 8.48
N LEU A 27 2.03 -6.75 7.46
CA LEU A 27 2.10 -7.21 6.07
C LEU A 27 3.12 -8.34 5.91
N TRP A 28 4.31 -8.22 6.50
CA TRP A 28 5.34 -9.26 6.38
C TRP A 28 4.96 -10.56 7.09
N LEU A 29 4.30 -10.46 8.25
CA LEU A 29 3.75 -11.65 8.91
C LEU A 29 2.71 -12.35 8.04
N HIS A 30 1.86 -11.59 7.35
CA HIS A 30 0.89 -12.13 6.40
C HIS A 30 1.57 -12.77 5.18
N ILE A 31 2.56 -12.11 4.57
CA ILE A 31 3.34 -12.66 3.46
C ILE A 31 4.03 -13.98 3.83
N VAL A 32 4.53 -14.11 5.07
CA VAL A 32 5.14 -15.35 5.56
C VAL A 32 4.10 -16.46 5.69
N ASP A 33 2.90 -16.14 6.19
CA ASP A 33 1.78 -17.08 6.24
C ASP A 33 1.37 -17.53 4.82
N ASP A 34 1.32 -16.61 3.86
CA ASP A 34 1.05 -16.94 2.45
C ASP A 34 2.13 -17.86 1.86
N ALA A 35 3.38 -17.55 2.16
CA ALA A 35 4.53 -18.26 1.62
C ALA A 35 4.67 -19.70 2.18
N VAL A 36 4.31 -19.90 3.45
CA VAL A 36 4.65 -21.14 4.20
C VAL A 36 3.41 -21.96 4.55
N ILE A 37 2.27 -21.33 4.84
CA ILE A 37 1.06 -22.02 5.30
C ILE A 37 0.08 -22.21 4.14
N THR A 38 -0.30 -21.14 3.44
CA THR A 38 -1.23 -21.24 2.31
C THR A 38 -0.56 -21.84 1.08
N ASN A 39 0.78 -21.81 1.06
CA ASN A 39 1.61 -22.33 -0.02
C ASN A 39 1.32 -21.63 -1.35
N GLU A 40 1.01 -20.34 -1.27
CA GLU A 40 0.77 -19.45 -2.40
C GLU A 40 1.86 -19.47 -3.49
N PRO A 41 3.16 -19.63 -3.19
CA PRO A 41 4.20 -19.73 -4.23
C PRO A 41 3.92 -20.80 -5.29
N GLN A 42 3.25 -21.90 -4.91
CA GLN A 42 2.88 -22.97 -5.84
C GLN A 42 1.84 -22.54 -6.87
N TRP A 43 0.97 -21.57 -6.55
CA TRP A 43 -0.03 -21.06 -7.49
C TRP A 43 0.61 -20.32 -8.66
N TYR A 44 1.80 -19.76 -8.42
CA TYR A 44 2.64 -19.11 -9.43
C TYR A 44 3.75 -20.03 -9.95
N GLY A 45 3.77 -21.29 -9.51
CA GLY A 45 4.82 -22.29 -9.74
C GLY A 45 6.24 -21.76 -9.56
N ILE A 46 6.47 -21.08 -8.44
CA ILE A 46 7.79 -20.64 -7.98
C ILE A 46 8.07 -21.19 -6.59
N SER A 47 9.35 -21.15 -6.18
CA SER A 47 9.73 -21.51 -4.82
C SER A 47 9.31 -20.45 -3.80
N THR A 48 9.18 -20.87 -2.54
CA THR A 48 8.94 -19.97 -1.39
C THR A 48 9.98 -18.85 -1.32
N LEU A 49 11.25 -19.16 -1.59
CA LEU A 49 12.32 -18.16 -1.55
C LEU A 49 12.16 -17.11 -2.67
N GLU A 50 11.81 -17.54 -3.88
CA GLU A 50 11.53 -16.62 -5.00
C GLU A 50 10.34 -15.71 -4.68
N PHE A 51 9.26 -16.28 -4.13
CA PHE A 51 8.10 -15.50 -3.72
C PHE A 51 8.47 -14.43 -2.68
N LEU A 52 9.19 -14.81 -1.62
CA LEU A 52 9.64 -13.87 -0.59
C LEU A 52 10.58 -12.80 -1.16
N LEU A 53 11.46 -13.16 -2.09
CA LEU A 53 12.33 -12.20 -2.78
C LEU A 53 11.52 -11.20 -3.61
N TYR A 54 10.52 -11.67 -4.35
CA TYR A 54 9.63 -10.81 -5.13
C TYR A 54 8.82 -9.87 -4.24
N CYS A 55 8.27 -10.38 -3.14
CA CYS A 55 7.64 -9.56 -2.10
C CYS A 55 8.60 -8.50 -1.54
N ALA A 56 9.87 -8.86 -1.29
CA ALA A 56 10.88 -7.93 -0.78
C ALA A 56 11.16 -6.81 -1.79
N LEU A 57 11.32 -7.14 -3.07
CA LEU A 57 11.57 -6.13 -4.11
C LEU A 57 10.45 -5.10 -4.19
N VAL A 58 9.20 -5.52 -4.03
CA VAL A 58 8.03 -4.63 -4.08
C VAL A 58 7.87 -3.86 -2.77
N TYR A 59 7.83 -4.56 -1.64
CA TYR A 59 7.41 -3.97 -0.36
C TYR A 59 8.56 -3.47 0.52
N ALA A 60 9.75 -4.08 0.48
CA ALA A 60 10.87 -3.65 1.33
C ALA A 60 11.68 -2.48 0.72
N ILE A 61 11.42 -2.10 -0.53
CA ILE A 61 12.14 -1.03 -1.21
C ILE A 61 11.25 0.20 -1.42
N ILE A 62 10.16 0.05 -2.17
CA ILE A 62 9.37 1.20 -2.65
C ILE A 62 8.64 1.92 -1.50
N PRO A 63 7.87 1.25 -0.62
CA PRO A 63 7.21 1.92 0.50
C PRO A 63 8.17 2.58 1.51
N PRO A 64 9.28 1.95 1.95
CA PRO A 64 10.27 2.61 2.81
C PRO A 64 10.91 3.85 2.16
N LEU A 65 11.20 3.80 0.86
CA LEU A 65 11.66 4.98 0.11
C LEU A 65 10.61 6.09 0.12
N GLY A 66 9.34 5.73 -0.07
CA GLY A 66 8.21 6.65 0.04
C GLY A 66 8.16 7.35 1.40
N LEU A 67 8.28 6.60 2.48
CA LEU A 67 8.31 7.16 3.84
C LEU A 67 9.50 8.10 4.05
N TRP A 68 10.70 7.71 3.59
CA TRP A 68 11.89 8.55 3.67
C TRP A 68 11.72 9.87 2.89
N LEU A 69 11.15 9.81 1.70
CA LEU A 69 10.83 11.00 0.89
C LEU A 69 9.78 11.89 1.57
N ALA A 70 8.75 11.30 2.19
CA ALA A 70 7.74 12.05 2.93
C ALA A 70 8.37 12.80 4.12
N ARG A 71 9.31 12.18 4.84
CA ARG A 71 10.08 12.83 5.92
C ARG A 71 10.91 14.02 5.44
N ARG A 72 11.23 14.09 4.15
CA ARG A 72 11.93 15.21 3.51
C ARG A 72 10.99 16.24 2.87
N GLY A 73 9.68 16.13 3.10
CA GLY A 73 8.70 17.08 2.56
C GLY A 73 8.38 16.87 1.08
N SER A 74 8.65 15.68 0.54
CA SER A 74 8.30 15.34 -0.85
C SER A 74 6.86 14.81 -0.93
N VAL A 75 6.05 15.40 -1.80
CA VAL A 75 4.68 14.93 -2.08
C VAL A 75 4.67 13.52 -2.65
N TRP A 76 5.66 13.17 -3.47
CA TRP A 76 5.82 11.83 -4.03
C TRP A 76 5.98 10.77 -2.95
N GLY A 77 6.69 11.11 -1.86
CA GLY A 77 6.81 10.21 -0.72
C GLY A 77 5.47 9.90 -0.08
N ILE A 78 4.62 10.91 0.11
CA ILE A 78 3.28 10.74 0.69
C ILE A 78 2.39 9.90 -0.25
N LEU A 79 2.48 10.13 -1.55
CA LEU A 79 1.74 9.36 -2.55
C LEU A 79 2.15 7.88 -2.59
N ILE A 80 3.45 7.58 -2.51
CA ILE A 80 3.95 6.20 -2.45
C ILE A 80 3.42 5.49 -1.19
N VAL A 81 3.48 6.14 -0.02
CA VAL A 81 2.94 5.57 1.23
C VAL A 81 1.42 5.38 1.14
N LEU A 82 0.71 6.31 0.48
CA LEU A 82 -0.73 6.21 0.27
C LEU A 82 -1.10 5.02 -0.63
N VAL A 83 -0.36 4.81 -1.74
CA VAL A 83 -0.56 3.66 -2.63
C VAL A 83 -0.27 2.35 -1.88
N TYR A 84 0.81 2.31 -1.10
CA TYR A 84 1.10 1.18 -0.21
C TYR A 84 -0.07 0.92 0.76
N ALA A 85 -0.58 1.96 1.43
CA ALA A 85 -1.66 1.83 2.39
C ALA A 85 -2.94 1.27 1.74
N PHE A 86 -3.28 1.71 0.53
CA PHE A 86 -4.41 1.16 -0.22
C PHE A 86 -4.18 -0.29 -0.64
N GLN A 87 -2.98 -0.64 -1.11
CA GLN A 87 -2.66 -2.01 -1.48
C GLN A 87 -2.73 -2.95 -0.26
N ALA A 88 -2.15 -2.55 0.87
CA ALA A 88 -2.18 -3.35 2.10
C ALA A 88 -3.60 -3.43 2.71
N LEU A 89 -4.39 -2.35 2.64
CA LEU A 89 -5.79 -2.35 3.05
C LEU A 89 -6.64 -3.28 2.18
N TYR A 90 -6.45 -3.21 0.86
CA TYR A 90 -7.28 -3.95 -0.07
C TYR A 90 -6.84 -5.41 -0.18
N GLY A 91 -5.56 -5.67 -0.50
CA GLY A 91 -5.00 -7.00 -0.71
C GLY A 91 -4.94 -7.80 0.60
N ALA A 92 -4.05 -7.40 1.52
CA ALA A 92 -3.85 -8.11 2.78
C ALA A 92 -4.96 -7.89 3.83
N GLY A 93 -5.96 -7.06 3.53
CA GLY A 93 -7.06 -6.73 4.42
C GLY A 93 -8.41 -7.21 3.90
N ILE A 94 -9.05 -6.38 3.08
CA ILE A 94 -10.42 -6.62 2.59
C ILE A 94 -10.52 -7.91 1.77
N ASN A 95 -9.52 -8.19 0.91
CA ASN A 95 -9.52 -9.39 0.08
C ASN A 95 -9.37 -10.65 0.93
N HIS A 96 -8.50 -10.62 1.94
CA HIS A 96 -8.40 -11.70 2.93
C HIS A 96 -9.71 -11.91 3.68
N VAL A 97 -10.39 -10.84 4.13
CA VAL A 97 -11.72 -10.98 4.75
C VAL A 97 -12.72 -11.65 3.80
N ARG A 98 -12.71 -11.31 2.50
CA ARG A 98 -13.56 -12.00 1.51
C ARG A 98 -13.22 -13.49 1.41
N HIS A 99 -11.95 -13.85 1.44
CA HIS A 99 -11.50 -15.25 1.42
C HIS A 99 -12.02 -16.01 2.64
N LEU A 100 -12.12 -15.37 3.83
CA LEU A 100 -12.73 -15.98 5.02
C LEU A 100 -14.21 -16.34 4.82
N PHE A 101 -14.91 -15.62 3.94
CA PHE A 101 -16.31 -15.90 3.57
C PHE A 101 -16.43 -16.78 2.31
N GLY A 102 -15.32 -17.33 1.80
CA GLY A 102 -15.30 -18.25 0.67
C GLY A 102 -15.29 -17.60 -0.72
N ASP A 103 -15.07 -16.28 -0.82
CA ASP A 103 -14.92 -15.60 -2.12
C ASP A 103 -13.44 -15.37 -2.43
N PHE A 104 -12.85 -16.23 -3.27
CA PHE A 104 -11.42 -16.23 -3.65
C PHE A 104 -11.10 -15.47 -4.95
N ARG A 105 -12.01 -14.63 -5.43
CA ARG A 105 -11.71 -13.74 -6.56
C ARG A 105 -10.86 -12.59 -6.08
N GLY A 106 -9.88 -12.16 -6.87
CA GLY A 106 -9.07 -10.97 -6.59
C GLY A 106 -9.86 -9.67 -6.62
N SER A 107 -9.15 -8.56 -6.83
CA SER A 107 -9.75 -7.25 -7.00
C SER A 107 -10.83 -7.27 -8.05
N GLN A 108 -12.04 -6.81 -7.70
CA GLN A 108 -13.09 -6.59 -8.70
C GLN A 108 -13.01 -5.18 -9.28
N LEU A 109 -12.35 -4.25 -8.58
CA LEU A 109 -12.24 -2.86 -9.00
C LEU A 109 -11.26 -2.68 -10.15
N LEU A 110 -10.04 -3.21 -10.01
CA LEU A 110 -8.98 -3.01 -11.01
C LEU A 110 -9.33 -3.66 -12.37
N PRO A 111 -9.82 -4.92 -12.44
CA PRO A 111 -10.31 -5.50 -13.69
C PRO A 111 -11.47 -4.72 -14.30
N THR A 112 -12.39 -4.18 -13.48
CA THR A 112 -13.51 -3.36 -13.99
C THR A 112 -13.01 -2.07 -14.64
N LEU A 113 -12.05 -1.38 -14.02
CA LEU A 113 -11.45 -0.17 -14.57
C LEU A 113 -10.68 -0.44 -15.86
N LEU A 114 -9.91 -1.54 -15.90
CA LEU A 114 -9.16 -1.95 -17.09
C LEU A 114 -10.10 -2.33 -18.23
N ASN A 115 -11.18 -3.07 -17.96
CA ASN A 115 -12.21 -3.36 -18.94
C ASN A 115 -12.90 -2.09 -19.47
N ALA A 116 -13.16 -1.11 -18.60
CA ALA A 116 -13.77 0.16 -18.99
C ALA A 116 -12.92 0.98 -19.98
N VAL A 117 -11.60 0.77 -20.01
CA VAL A 117 -10.69 1.38 -20.98
C VAL A 117 -10.30 0.42 -22.11
N GLY A 118 -11.00 -0.71 -22.25
CA GLY A 118 -10.81 -1.68 -23.33
C GLY A 118 -9.71 -2.73 -23.09
N ILE A 119 -9.14 -2.79 -21.89
CA ILE A 119 -8.13 -3.78 -21.51
C ILE A 119 -8.83 -4.98 -20.87
N GLN A 120 -8.99 -6.05 -21.66
CA GLN A 120 -9.57 -7.29 -21.17
C GLN A 120 -8.51 -8.13 -20.43
N ILE A 121 -8.73 -8.36 -19.14
CA ILE A 121 -7.91 -9.29 -18.36
C ILE A 121 -8.60 -10.64 -18.39
N THR A 122 -8.17 -11.50 -19.31
CA THR A 122 -8.56 -12.91 -19.33
C THR A 122 -7.54 -13.71 -18.53
N ASP A 123 -8.04 -14.42 -17.51
CA ASP A 123 -7.39 -15.50 -16.74
C ASP A 123 -5.85 -15.42 -16.66
N ILE A 124 -5.34 -14.81 -15.57
CA ILE A 124 -3.90 -14.70 -15.32
C ILE A 124 -3.39 -16.05 -14.86
N ARG A 125 -3.00 -16.87 -15.83
CA ARG A 125 -2.31 -18.14 -15.60
C ARG A 125 -0.90 -18.02 -16.14
N GLY A 126 0.08 -18.26 -15.28
CA GLY A 126 1.48 -18.11 -15.64
C GLY A 126 2.42 -18.46 -14.51
N HIS A 127 3.72 -18.40 -14.81
CA HIS A 127 4.79 -18.66 -13.87
C HIS A 127 5.67 -17.43 -13.66
N GLY A 128 6.27 -17.30 -12.49
CA GLY A 128 7.29 -16.29 -12.23
C GLY A 128 6.77 -14.90 -11.85
N PHE A 129 7.70 -13.95 -11.80
CA PHE A 129 7.51 -12.63 -11.19
C PHE A 129 6.33 -11.83 -11.72
N GLY A 130 6.11 -11.83 -13.05
CA GLY A 130 5.00 -11.08 -13.65
C GLY A 130 3.62 -11.56 -13.17
N THR A 131 3.45 -12.87 -13.03
CA THR A 131 2.22 -13.48 -12.51
C THR A 131 2.00 -13.12 -11.04
N VAL A 132 3.07 -13.10 -10.24
CA VAL A 132 3.03 -12.65 -8.84
C VAL A 132 2.60 -11.18 -8.75
N LEU A 133 3.17 -10.30 -9.56
CA LEU A 133 2.79 -8.88 -9.58
C LEU A 133 1.31 -8.67 -9.95
N MET A 134 0.82 -9.42 -10.94
CA MET A 134 -0.58 -9.37 -11.34
C MET A 134 -1.50 -9.91 -10.23
N GLY A 135 -1.13 -11.02 -9.58
CA GLY A 135 -1.84 -11.55 -8.41
C GLY A 135 -1.90 -10.55 -7.25
N MET A 136 -0.77 -9.92 -6.91
CA MET A 136 -0.69 -8.88 -5.87
C MET A 136 -1.48 -7.61 -6.19
N ALA A 137 -1.63 -7.28 -7.48
CA ALA A 137 -2.52 -6.22 -7.94
C ALA A 137 -4.01 -6.60 -7.85
N GLY A 138 -4.30 -7.84 -7.43
CA GLY A 138 -5.64 -8.39 -7.33
C GLY A 138 -6.22 -8.77 -8.69
N LEU A 139 -5.38 -9.07 -9.68
CA LEU A 139 -5.85 -9.51 -10.97
C LEU A 139 -5.92 -11.05 -10.99
N GLY A 140 -7.12 -11.61 -11.23
CA GLY A 140 -7.35 -13.05 -11.30
C GLY A 140 -8.12 -13.63 -10.10
N SER A 141 -8.00 -14.94 -9.89
CA SER A 141 -8.61 -15.70 -8.79
C SER A 141 -7.58 -16.64 -8.18
N THR A 142 -7.62 -16.83 -6.87
CA THR A 142 -6.75 -17.77 -6.17
C THR A 142 -7.49 -19.07 -5.86
N PRO A 143 -6.78 -20.21 -5.75
CA PRO A 143 -7.38 -21.46 -5.27
C PRO A 143 -7.91 -21.29 -3.84
N PRO A 144 -8.96 -22.04 -3.43
CA PRO A 144 -9.40 -22.05 -2.03
C PRO A 144 -8.25 -22.43 -1.08
N HIS A 145 -8.05 -21.63 -0.04
CA HIS A 145 -7.00 -21.82 0.96
C HIS A 145 -7.44 -21.32 2.34
N THR A 146 -6.67 -21.67 3.36
CA THR A 146 -6.93 -21.27 4.75
C THR A 146 -5.65 -20.74 5.39
N HIS A 147 -5.81 -19.67 6.16
CA HIS A 147 -4.73 -19.06 6.94
C HIS A 147 -4.76 -19.52 8.40
N ILE A 148 -3.64 -19.40 9.11
CA ILE A 148 -3.63 -19.62 10.55
C ILE A 148 -4.46 -18.55 11.29
N MET A 149 -4.93 -18.88 12.49
CA MET A 149 -5.77 -17.97 13.28
C MET A 149 -5.07 -16.62 13.57
N LEU A 150 -3.74 -16.62 13.76
CA LEU A 150 -2.98 -15.39 13.93
C LEU A 150 -3.11 -14.45 12.73
N SER A 151 -2.98 -14.97 11.51
CA SER A 151 -3.14 -14.22 10.26
C SER A 151 -4.57 -13.66 10.13
N ASN A 152 -5.58 -14.45 10.52
CA ASN A 152 -6.99 -14.01 10.56
C ASN A 152 -7.28 -12.92 11.59
N VAL A 153 -6.45 -12.74 12.63
CA VAL A 153 -6.56 -11.61 13.56
C VAL A 153 -5.80 -10.41 13.01
N LEU A 154 -4.60 -10.65 12.46
CA LEU A 154 -3.75 -9.62 11.87
C LEU A 154 -4.43 -8.90 10.71
N VAL A 155 -5.29 -9.56 9.93
CA VAL A 155 -6.07 -8.92 8.87
C VAL A 155 -6.89 -7.71 9.37
N PHE A 156 -7.58 -7.84 10.51
CA PHE A 156 -8.42 -6.78 11.05
C PHE A 156 -7.58 -5.64 11.63
N ILE A 157 -6.45 -5.98 12.26
CA ILE A 157 -5.47 -5.00 12.74
C ILE A 157 -4.87 -4.23 11.56
N ASN A 158 -4.49 -4.92 10.49
CA ASN A 158 -3.96 -4.32 9.26
C ASN A 158 -4.99 -3.42 8.59
N ILE A 159 -6.27 -3.81 8.55
CA ILE A 159 -7.35 -2.93 8.04
C ILE A 159 -7.39 -1.63 8.85
N ALA A 160 -7.42 -1.70 10.18
CA ALA A 160 -7.48 -0.52 11.02
C ALA A 160 -6.23 0.37 10.87
N LEU A 161 -5.03 -0.24 10.86
CA LEU A 161 -3.76 0.47 10.67
C LEU A 161 -3.70 1.18 9.32
N ASN A 162 -4.09 0.50 8.23
CA ASN A 162 -4.01 1.07 6.90
C ASN A 162 -5.09 2.11 6.64
N LEU A 163 -6.30 1.96 7.20
CA LEU A 163 -7.31 3.03 7.17
C LEU A 163 -6.82 4.29 7.88
N ALA A 164 -6.19 4.14 9.06
CA ALA A 164 -5.57 5.26 9.74
C ALA A 164 -4.43 5.86 8.90
N LEU A 165 -3.58 5.03 8.31
CA LEU A 165 -2.47 5.47 7.46
C LEU A 165 -2.97 6.27 6.24
N VAL A 166 -4.04 5.83 5.57
CA VAL A 166 -4.72 6.57 4.50
C VAL A 166 -5.19 7.93 5.00
N GLY A 167 -5.88 7.99 6.13
CA GLY A 167 -6.37 9.25 6.71
C GLY A 167 -5.24 10.24 7.01
N PHE A 168 -4.15 9.77 7.62
CA PHE A 168 -2.97 10.59 7.89
C PHE A 168 -2.25 11.02 6.60
N CYS A 169 -2.20 10.18 5.56
CA CYS A 169 -1.62 10.54 4.27
C CYS A 169 -2.42 11.66 3.60
N ILE A 170 -3.76 11.56 3.60
CA ILE A 170 -4.64 12.61 3.07
C ILE A 170 -4.45 13.92 3.84
N ALA A 171 -4.44 13.86 5.17
CA ALA A 171 -4.18 15.05 5.99
C ALA A 171 -2.80 15.66 5.70
N ALA A 172 -1.75 14.84 5.54
CA ALA A 172 -0.41 15.29 5.21
C ALA A 172 -0.34 15.93 3.82
N LEU A 173 -1.06 15.39 2.83
CA LEU A 173 -1.18 15.98 1.48
C LEU A 173 -1.84 17.36 1.54
N VAL A 174 -2.94 17.49 2.29
CA VAL A 174 -3.64 18.77 2.46
C VAL A 174 -2.74 19.81 3.12
N VAL A 175 -2.07 19.46 4.23
CA VAL A 175 -1.14 20.36 4.92
C VAL A 175 0.05 20.74 4.04
N TRP A 176 0.58 19.77 3.29
CA TRP A 176 1.66 20.02 2.33
C TRP A 176 1.23 21.03 1.25
N TRP A 177 0.04 20.83 0.67
CA TRP A 177 -0.52 21.72 -0.34
C TRP A 177 -0.73 23.14 0.19
N GLN A 178 -1.35 23.27 1.38
CA GLN A 178 -1.56 24.56 2.04
C GLN A 178 -0.23 25.28 2.28
N THR A 179 0.79 24.57 2.75
CA THR A 179 2.12 25.14 3.00
C THR A 179 2.76 25.66 1.72
N ARG A 180 2.64 24.93 0.60
CA ARG A 180 3.16 25.35 -0.70
C ARG A 180 2.40 26.53 -1.30
N ALA A 181 1.08 26.57 -1.15
CA ALA A 181 0.25 27.69 -1.60
C ALA A 181 0.65 29.00 -0.90
N THR A 182 0.81 28.96 0.44
CA THR A 182 1.23 30.12 1.23
C THR A 182 2.65 30.59 0.87
N GLN A 183 3.59 29.66 0.65
CA GLN A 183 4.94 30.01 0.21
C GLN A 183 4.94 30.71 -1.16
N ARG A 184 4.14 30.22 -2.11
CA ARG A 184 4.01 30.85 -3.43
C ARG A 184 3.38 32.24 -3.36
N ALA A 185 2.38 32.44 -2.50
CA ALA A 185 1.77 33.76 -2.29
C ALA A 185 2.79 34.77 -1.75
N ALA A 186 3.53 34.40 -0.69
CA ALA A 186 4.58 35.26 -0.13
C ALA A 186 5.70 35.58 -1.13
N GLN A 187 6.09 34.61 -1.97
CA GLN A 187 7.07 34.85 -3.04
C GLN A 187 6.58 35.86 -4.08
N ARG A 188 5.28 35.81 -4.45
CA ARG A 188 4.68 36.77 -5.37
C ARG A 188 4.61 38.17 -4.79
N GLU A 189 4.25 38.30 -3.51
CA GLU A 189 4.22 39.59 -2.81
C GLU A 189 5.62 40.22 -2.74
N ASN A 190 6.64 39.43 -2.38
CA ASN A 190 8.03 39.92 -2.34
C ASN A 190 8.56 40.32 -3.73
N ALA A 191 8.16 39.61 -4.79
CA ALA A 191 8.53 39.94 -6.16
C ALA A 191 7.78 41.17 -6.72
N ALA A 192 6.62 41.52 -6.16
CA ALA A 192 5.87 42.73 -6.53
C ALA A 192 6.31 43.97 -5.74
N ALA A 193 7.01 43.79 -4.62
CA ALA A 193 7.47 44.85 -3.72
C ALA A 193 8.92 45.30 -3.96
N GLY A 194 9.68 44.61 -4.82
CA GLY A 194 11.05 44.95 -5.22
C GLY A 194 11.15 45.29 -6.69
#